data_AF-A0A5C8TXD0-F1
#
_entry.id   AF-A0A5C8TXD0-F1
#
_cell.length_a   1.000
_cell.length_b   1.000
_cell.length_c   1.000
_cell.angle_alpha   90.00
_cell.angle_beta   90.00
_cell.angle_gamma   90.00
#
_symmetry.space_group_name_H-M   'P 1'
#
loop_
_entity.id
_entity.type
_entity.pdbx_description
1 polymer ?
#
loop_
_entity_poly.entity_id
_entity_poly.type
_entity_poly.pdbx_seq_one_letter_code
_entity_poly.pdbx_strand_id
1 'polypeptide(L)'
;MPDLAARRRAMARAGEATADELRAALAQTGAVAKAQDLRPTETGLVMVRGRIGGDGRAFNAGEATVTRAAVRLPGGETGFAYHLGRDRVRARLAAILDAHWQRP
;
A
#
# COMPACT_ATOMS: atom_id res chain seq x y z
N MET A 1 -13.04 15.29 -7.87
CA MET A 1 -12.82 13.86 -7.54
C MET A 1 -11.40 13.52 -7.94
N PRO A 2 -10.57 12.93 -7.04
CA PRO A 2 -9.20 12.59 -7.40
C PRO A 2 -9.17 11.58 -8.55
N ASP A 3 -8.20 11.72 -9.47
CA ASP A 3 -8.00 10.77 -10.58
C ASP A 3 -7.61 9.39 -10.02
N LEU A 4 -8.55 8.45 -10.07
CA LEU A 4 -8.36 7.08 -9.59
C LEU A 4 -7.24 6.36 -10.34
N ALA A 5 -7.05 6.64 -11.64
CA ALA A 5 -6.01 6.02 -12.44
C ALA A 5 -4.63 6.53 -12.03
N ALA A 6 -4.49 7.83 -11.80
CA ALA A 6 -3.25 8.42 -11.27
C ALA A 6 -2.93 7.89 -9.86
N ARG A 7 -3.93 7.82 -8.97
CA ARG A 7 -3.73 7.26 -7.62
C ARG A 7 -3.26 5.81 -7.69
N ARG A 8 -3.92 4.99 -8.51
CA ARG A 8 -3.55 3.58 -8.70
C ARG A 8 -2.12 3.43 -9.22
N ARG A 9 -1.68 4.28 -10.16
CA ARG A 9 -0.28 4.28 -10.65
C ARG A 9 0.70 4.66 -9.54
N ALA A 10 0.38 5.66 -8.73
CA ALA A 10 1.22 6.06 -7.59
C ALA A 10 1.32 4.93 -6.55
N MET A 11 0.20 4.31 -6.19
CA MET A 11 0.16 3.16 -5.27
C MET A 11 0.95 1.95 -5.81
N ALA A 12 0.87 1.67 -7.12
CA ALA A 12 1.64 0.58 -7.73
C ALA A 12 3.15 0.81 -7.61
N ARG A 13 3.63 2.02 -7.92
CA ARG A 13 5.04 2.39 -7.75
C ARG A 13 5.49 2.30 -6.30
N ALA A 14 4.68 2.80 -5.36
CA ALA A 14 4.95 2.67 -3.93
C ALA A 14 4.98 1.19 -3.47
N GLY A 15 4.16 0.35 -4.10
CA GLY A 15 4.11 -1.09 -3.90
C GLY A 15 5.37 -1.80 -4.36
N GLU A 16 6.06 -1.31 -5.38
CA GLU A 16 7.31 -1.86 -5.90
C GLU A 16 8.54 -1.35 -5.13
N ALA A 17 8.48 -0.14 -4.59
CA ALA A 17 9.56 0.51 -3.86
C ALA A 17 9.94 -0.20 -2.54
N THR A 18 11.23 -0.21 -2.25
CA THR A 18 11.80 -0.65 -0.97
C THR A 18 11.42 0.27 0.19
N ALA A 19 11.58 -0.21 1.43
CA ALA A 19 11.33 0.62 2.60
C ALA A 19 12.22 1.88 2.62
N ASP A 20 13.47 1.80 2.16
CA ASP A 20 14.40 2.92 2.16
C ASP A 20 14.05 3.96 1.09
N GLU A 21 13.64 3.54 -0.10
CA GLU A 21 13.12 4.46 -1.13
C GLU A 21 11.86 5.20 -0.64
N LEU A 22 10.95 4.49 0.03
CA LEU A 22 9.77 5.12 0.63
C LEU A 22 10.14 6.11 1.74
N ARG A 23 11.11 5.78 2.60
CA ARG A 23 11.63 6.72 3.61
C ARG A 23 12.23 7.96 2.96
N ALA A 24 13.06 7.78 1.93
CA ALA A 24 13.70 8.88 1.23
C ALA A 24 12.68 9.80 0.52
N ALA A 25 11.66 9.21 -0.11
CA ALA A 25 10.56 9.98 -0.70
C ALA A 25 9.78 10.77 0.36
N LEU A 26 9.46 10.15 1.50
CA LEU A 26 8.71 10.79 2.57
C LEU A 26 9.52 11.84 3.34
N ALA A 27 10.84 11.69 3.45
CA ALA A 27 11.71 12.67 4.10
C ALA A 27 11.61 14.05 3.45
N GLN A 28 11.40 14.09 2.13
CA GLN A 28 11.19 15.34 1.37
C GLN A 28 9.87 16.05 1.72
N THR A 29 8.95 15.37 2.41
CA THR A 29 7.59 15.87 2.71
C THR A 29 7.35 16.17 4.19
N GLY A 30 8.26 15.77 5.10
CA GLY A 30 8.09 15.95 6.56
C GLY A 30 6.95 15.13 7.19
N ALA A 31 6.41 14.16 6.45
CA ALA A 31 5.17 13.43 6.70
C ALA A 31 5.19 12.41 7.84
N VAL A 32 6.31 11.69 7.97
CA VAL A 32 6.34 10.36 8.61
C VAL A 32 5.94 10.42 10.08
N ALA A 33 6.37 11.47 10.79
CA ALA A 33 6.18 11.60 12.23
C ALA A 33 4.73 11.90 12.65
N LYS A 34 3.86 12.30 11.72
CA LYS A 34 2.51 12.81 12.06
C LYS A 34 1.36 11.88 11.68
N ALA A 35 1.64 10.76 11.01
CA ALA A 35 0.60 9.84 10.58
C ALA A 35 0.09 8.97 11.74
N GLN A 36 -1.22 8.92 11.93
CA GLN A 36 -1.91 8.02 12.86
C GLN A 36 -2.37 6.76 12.13
N ASP A 37 -2.21 5.59 12.76
CA ASP A 37 -2.73 4.34 12.22
C ASP A 37 -4.24 4.26 12.47
N LEU A 38 -5.04 4.14 11.41
CA LEU A 38 -6.49 3.92 11.50
C LEU A 38 -6.82 2.50 11.92
N ARG A 39 -5.94 1.57 11.55
CA ARG A 39 -5.91 0.18 12.01
C ARG A 39 -4.44 -0.21 12.19
N PRO A 40 -4.10 -1.04 13.20
CA PRO A 40 -2.76 -1.60 13.30
C PRO A 40 -2.40 -2.29 11.99
N THR A 41 -1.13 -2.18 11.57
CA THR A 41 -0.69 -2.63 10.24
C THR A 41 -1.20 -4.03 9.87
N GLU A 42 -0.81 -5.14 10.46
CA GLU A 42 -1.37 -6.49 10.14
C GLU A 42 -0.89 -7.14 8.84
N THR A 43 -0.41 -8.36 9.04
CA THR A 43 0.05 -9.28 8.02
C THR A 43 -0.88 -10.50 8.07
N GLY A 44 -1.50 -10.82 6.95
CA GLY A 44 -2.43 -11.94 6.81
C GLY A 44 -2.21 -12.68 5.51
N LEU A 45 -3.20 -13.47 5.09
CA LEU A 45 -3.15 -14.28 3.89
C LEU A 45 -4.20 -13.82 2.88
N VAL A 46 -3.87 -13.91 1.61
CA VAL A 46 -4.81 -13.75 0.50
C VAL A 46 -4.80 -15.00 -0.37
N MET A 47 -5.97 -15.38 -0.87
CA MET A 47 -6.07 -16.47 -1.83
C MET A 47 -5.53 -16.02 -3.20
N VAL A 48 -4.48 -16.68 -3.67
CA VAL A 48 -3.97 -16.50 -5.03
C VAL A 48 -4.89 -17.27 -5.98
N ARG A 49 -5.29 -16.63 -7.08
CA ARG A 49 -6.10 -17.26 -8.12
C ARG A 49 -5.33 -17.37 -9.42
N GLY A 50 -5.24 -18.59 -9.95
CA GLY A 50 -4.73 -18.88 -11.28
C GLY A 50 -5.85 -19.02 -12.31
N ARG A 51 -5.48 -19.13 -13.58
CA ARG A 51 -6.37 -19.48 -14.70
C ARG A 51 -5.79 -20.66 -15.48
N ILE A 52 -6.61 -21.68 -15.77
CA ILE A 52 -6.18 -22.87 -16.53
C ILE A 52 -5.64 -22.40 -17.89
N GLY A 53 -4.40 -22.76 -18.24
CA GLY A 53 -3.80 -22.36 -19.52
C GLY A 53 -3.54 -20.85 -19.69
N GLY A 54 -3.71 -20.04 -18.65
CA GLY A 54 -3.50 -18.58 -18.68
C GLY A 54 -4.77 -17.75 -18.90
N ASP A 55 -5.74 -18.26 -19.64
CA ASP A 55 -6.99 -17.54 -19.98
C ASP A 55 -8.26 -18.33 -19.65
N GLY A 56 -8.16 -19.62 -19.32
CA GLY A 56 -9.27 -20.50 -18.96
C GLY A 56 -9.88 -20.23 -17.58
N ARG A 57 -10.68 -21.18 -17.07
CA ARG A 57 -11.43 -21.00 -15.81
C ARG A 57 -10.51 -20.71 -14.61
N ALA A 58 -10.96 -19.84 -13.72
CA ALA A 58 -10.23 -19.49 -12.49
C ALA A 58 -10.22 -20.67 -11.50
N PHE A 59 -9.12 -20.82 -10.76
CA PHE A 59 -8.97 -21.78 -9.66
C PHE A 59 -8.13 -21.19 -8.53
N ASN A 60 -8.25 -21.75 -7.32
CA ASN A 60 -7.45 -21.35 -6.16
C ASN A 60 -6.06 -21.98 -6.26
N ALA A 61 -5.02 -21.16 -6.27
CA ALA A 61 -3.62 -21.56 -6.46
C ALA A 61 -2.79 -21.44 -5.16
N GLY A 62 -3.44 -21.60 -4.00
CA GLY A 62 -2.83 -21.43 -2.69
C GLY A 62 -2.87 -20.00 -2.16
N GLU A 63 -2.16 -19.76 -1.06
CA GLU A 63 -2.18 -18.50 -0.32
C GLU A 63 -0.86 -17.74 -0.45
N ALA A 64 -0.94 -16.42 -0.43
CA ALA A 64 0.22 -15.54 -0.32
C ALA A 64 0.06 -14.63 0.89
N THR A 65 1.18 -14.33 1.54
CA THR A 65 1.18 -13.36 2.64
C THR A 65 1.02 -11.95 2.10
N VAL A 66 0.16 -11.15 2.75
CA VAL A 66 -0.04 -9.74 2.46
C VAL A 66 0.00 -8.96 3.75
N THR A 67 0.68 -7.82 3.73
CA THR A 67 0.66 -6.84 4.79
C THR A 67 -0.13 -5.62 4.35
N ARG A 68 -1.15 -5.27 5.13
CA ARG A 68 -2.00 -4.09 4.87
C ARG A 68 -1.60 -2.94 5.78
N ALA A 69 -1.93 -1.72 5.40
CA ALA A 69 -1.82 -0.56 6.28
C ALA A 69 -2.90 0.46 5.93
N ALA A 70 -3.42 1.15 6.94
CA ALA A 70 -4.35 2.25 6.78
C ALA A 70 -3.96 3.36 7.77
N VAL A 71 -3.69 4.55 7.27
CA VAL A 71 -3.24 5.69 8.07
C VAL A 71 -4.09 6.92 7.81
N ARG A 72 -4.06 7.88 8.74
CA ARG A 72 -4.62 9.21 8.60
C ARG A 72 -3.57 10.25 8.94
N LEU A 73 -3.43 11.25 8.09
CA LEU A 73 -2.58 12.42 8.33
C LEU A 73 -3.33 13.49 9.12
N PRO A 74 -2.63 14.49 9.71
CA PRO A 74 -3.29 15.58 10.44
C PRO A 74 -4.26 16.41 9.60
N GLY A 75 -4.07 16.47 8.29
CA GLY A 75 -4.98 17.14 7.36
C GLY A 75 -6.27 16.36 7.09
N GLY A 76 -6.42 15.18 7.68
CA GLY A 76 -7.59 14.31 7.51
C GLY A 76 -7.48 13.31 6.35
N GLU A 77 -6.47 13.44 5.49
CA GLU A 77 -6.27 12.54 4.36
C GLU A 77 -5.97 11.13 4.84
N THR A 78 -6.60 10.15 4.19
CA THR A 78 -6.43 8.73 4.53
C THR A 78 -5.68 8.02 3.42
N GLY A 79 -4.72 7.21 3.80
CA GLY A 79 -3.89 6.45 2.87
C GLY A 79 -3.87 4.98 3.19
N PHE A 80 -3.68 4.17 2.15
CA PHE A 80 -3.79 2.73 2.21
C PHE A 80 -2.63 2.07 1.48
N ALA A 81 -2.25 0.87 1.93
CA ALA A 81 -1.31 0.02 1.22
C ALA A 81 -1.63 -1.46 1.44
N TYR A 82 -1.34 -2.28 0.42
CA TYR A 82 -1.43 -3.74 0.45
C TYR A 82 -0.21 -4.31 -0.27
N HIS A 83 0.75 -4.85 0.49
CA HIS A 83 2.01 -5.33 -0.06
C HIS A 83 2.11 -6.84 0.12
N LEU A 84 2.59 -7.56 -0.90
CA LEU A 84 2.97 -8.96 -0.73
C LEU A 84 4.10 -9.07 0.30
N GLY A 85 4.07 -10.15 1.07
CA GLY A 85 5.01 -10.42 2.15
C GLY A 85 4.59 -9.81 3.48
N ARG A 86 5.60 -9.59 4.34
CA ARG A 86 5.44 -9.40 5.79
C ARG A 86 6.00 -8.07 6.30
N ASP A 87 6.44 -7.20 5.40
CA ASP A 87 7.10 -5.95 5.75
C ASP A 87 6.07 -4.88 6.16
N ARG A 88 5.81 -4.83 7.46
CA ARG A 88 4.89 -3.87 8.09
C ARG A 88 5.38 -2.44 7.97
N VAL A 89 6.69 -2.22 8.01
CA VAL A 89 7.25 -0.87 7.92
C VAL A 89 7.06 -0.33 6.51
N ARG A 90 7.39 -1.12 5.49
CA ARG A 90 7.18 -0.76 4.08
C ARG A 90 5.70 -0.50 3.77
N ALA A 91 4.79 -1.37 4.22
CA ALA A 91 3.36 -1.17 4.02
C ALA A 91 2.87 0.13 4.68
N ARG A 92 3.30 0.40 5.92
CA ARG A 92 2.94 1.64 6.61
C ARG A 92 3.48 2.88 5.90
N LEU A 93 4.73 2.87 5.46
CA LEU A 93 5.32 4.00 4.71
C LEU A 93 4.59 4.24 3.39
N ALA A 94 4.24 3.19 2.64
CA ALA A 94 3.47 3.34 1.40
C ALA A 94 2.08 3.92 1.65
N ALA A 95 1.41 3.55 2.75
CA ALA A 95 0.12 4.14 3.12
C ALA A 95 0.24 5.65 3.47
N ILE A 96 1.33 6.05 4.13
CA ILE A 96 1.60 7.48 4.40
C ILE A 96 1.82 8.23 3.07
N LEU A 97 2.57 7.64 2.15
CA LEU A 97 2.82 8.23 0.83
C LEU A 97 1.52 8.39 0.03
N ASP A 98 0.64 7.38 0.03
CA ASP A 98 -0.69 7.46 -0.61
C ASP A 98 -1.55 8.57 0.01
N ALA A 99 -1.53 8.74 1.34
CA ALA A 99 -2.23 9.84 1.99
C ALA A 99 -1.69 11.22 1.56
N HIS A 100 -0.36 11.35 1.47
CA HIS A 100 0.28 12.59 1.04
C HIS A 100 0.01 12.92 -0.43
N TRP A 101 0.03 11.92 -1.30
CA TRP A 101 -0.16 12.08 -2.74
C TRP A 101 -1.56 12.64 -3.09
N GLN A 102 -2.55 12.47 -2.20
CA GLN A 102 -3.90 13.00 -2.39
C GLN A 102 -4.02 14.50 -2.08
N ARG A 103 -2.99 15.12 -1.50
CA ARG A 103 -2.99 16.56 -1.27
C ARG A 103 -2.86 17.30 -2.61
N PRO A 104 -3.65 18.36 -2.82
CA PRO A 104 -3.53 19.20 -4.01
C PRO A 104 -2.18 19.91 -4.09
#